data_AF-A0A656VGB3-F1
#
_entry.id   AF-A0A656VGB3-F1
#
_cell.length_a   1.000
_cell.length_b   1.000
_cell.length_c   1.000
_cell.angle_alpha   90.00
_cell.angle_beta   90.00
_cell.angle_gamma   90.00
#
_symmetry.space_group_name_H-M   'P 1'
#
loop_
_entity.id
_entity.type
_entity.pdbx_description
1 polymer ?
#
loop_
_entity_poly.entity_id
_entity_poly.type
_entity_poly.pdbx_seq_one_letter_code
_entity_poly.pdbx_strand_id
1 'polypeptide(L)'
;MTSAVLYTLFPAAATVVGAAVALYRRPGDAAMRVIHHFTAGIVFAAAATEILPDLKQQSPVAVLLGGAAGVLLMLLVRRLGEKAQGPVGFIAAVGVDIFIDGLVLGIAFAAGAKAGLLLTLALTLEVLFLGLSIVGDLKDFLGRRLRAMAAIVGLALLLPIGGLLGAPVAMLGTFWLTAFLAFGLIALLYLVTEELLVEAHEGGKETAFATAMFFAGFLLLLLLEEGLG
;
A
#
# COMPACT_ATOMS: atom_id res chain seq x y z
N MET A 1 -12.42 11.83 12.54
CA MET A 1 -11.50 10.81 13.11
C MET A 1 -12.06 9.40 13.00
N THR A 2 -13.33 9.15 13.37
CA THR A 2 -13.98 7.82 13.27
C THR A 2 -14.07 7.27 11.85
N SER A 3 -14.26 8.14 10.84
CA SER A 3 -14.43 7.71 9.45
C SER A 3 -13.17 7.02 8.88
N ALA A 4 -11.99 7.60 9.06
CA ALA A 4 -10.74 7.07 8.48
C ALA A 4 -10.41 5.66 8.99
N VAL A 5 -10.55 5.43 10.30
CA VAL A 5 -10.32 4.11 10.91
C VAL A 5 -11.35 3.09 10.42
N LEU A 6 -12.62 3.48 10.25
CA LEU A 6 -13.63 2.58 9.68
C LEU A 6 -13.28 2.17 8.24
N TYR A 7 -12.76 3.09 7.43
CA TYR A 7 -12.38 2.77 6.05
C TYR A 7 -11.14 1.89 5.95
N THR A 8 -10.20 1.95 6.90
CA THR A 8 -9.06 1.01 6.96
C THR A 8 -9.47 -0.45 7.20
N LEU A 9 -10.70 -0.69 7.70
CA LEU A 9 -11.22 -2.05 7.89
C LEU A 9 -11.51 -2.76 6.55
N PHE A 10 -11.78 -2.02 5.47
CA PHE A 10 -12.00 -2.63 4.15
C PHE A 10 -10.71 -3.26 3.61
N PRO A 11 -9.57 -2.53 3.52
CA PRO A 11 -8.28 -3.14 3.19
C PRO A 11 -7.92 -4.28 4.14
N ALA A 12 -8.03 -4.07 5.46
CA ALA A 12 -7.66 -5.10 6.44
C ALA A 12 -8.47 -6.40 6.28
N ALA A 13 -9.78 -6.29 6.05
CA ALA A 13 -10.63 -7.44 5.76
C ALA A 13 -10.24 -8.09 4.43
N ALA A 14 -9.93 -7.29 3.41
CA ALA A 14 -9.52 -7.77 2.09
C ALA A 14 -8.21 -8.56 2.15
N THR A 15 -7.23 -8.16 2.97
CA THR A 15 -6.01 -8.94 3.23
C THR A 15 -6.33 -10.33 3.80
N VAL A 16 -7.20 -10.39 4.80
CA VAL A 16 -7.59 -11.66 5.45
C VAL A 16 -8.36 -12.55 4.47
N VAL A 17 -9.25 -11.96 3.66
CA VAL A 17 -10.00 -12.68 2.62
C VAL A 17 -9.05 -13.22 1.55
N GLY A 18 -8.13 -12.39 1.04
CA GLY A 18 -7.14 -12.80 0.04
C GLY A 18 -6.29 -13.97 0.55
N ALA A 19 -5.81 -13.88 1.78
CA ALA A 19 -5.09 -14.97 2.42
C ALA A 19 -5.91 -16.25 2.60
N ALA A 20 -7.18 -16.12 2.99
CA ALA A 20 -8.07 -17.27 3.12
C ALA A 20 -8.27 -17.96 1.77
N VAL A 21 -8.48 -17.20 0.69
CA VAL A 21 -8.61 -17.72 -0.68
C VAL A 21 -7.34 -18.46 -1.12
N ALA A 22 -6.16 -17.88 -0.90
CA ALA A 22 -4.89 -18.51 -1.28
C ALA A 22 -4.57 -19.80 -0.49
N LEU A 23 -5.13 -19.99 0.71
CA LEU A 23 -5.02 -21.27 1.42
C LEU A 23 -5.78 -22.42 0.74
N TYR A 24 -6.84 -22.11 -0.03
CA TYR A 24 -7.57 -23.10 -0.83
C TYR A 24 -6.96 -23.24 -2.23
N ARG A 25 -6.57 -22.12 -2.85
CA ARG A 25 -6.00 -22.10 -4.20
C ARG A 25 -4.98 -20.97 -4.32
N ARG A 26 -3.69 -21.32 -4.26
CA ARG A 26 -2.61 -20.37 -4.53
C ARG A 26 -2.66 -19.97 -6.02
N PRO A 27 -2.72 -18.66 -6.35
CA PRO A 27 -2.48 -18.20 -7.71
C PRO A 27 -1.09 -18.62 -8.16
N GLY A 28 -0.92 -18.94 -9.45
CA GLY A 28 0.41 -19.20 -10.00
C GLY A 28 1.18 -17.89 -10.25
N ASP A 29 2.50 -17.99 -10.35
CA ASP A 29 3.39 -16.82 -10.53
C ASP A 29 2.93 -15.92 -11.69
N ALA A 30 2.53 -16.52 -12.82
CA ALA A 30 2.04 -15.75 -13.97
C ALA A 30 0.81 -14.88 -13.66
N ALA A 31 -0.11 -15.36 -12.82
CA ALA A 31 -1.27 -14.60 -12.38
C ALA A 31 -0.87 -13.50 -11.39
N MET A 32 0.01 -13.82 -10.44
CA MET A 32 0.53 -12.84 -9.47
C MET A 32 1.24 -11.68 -10.17
N ARG A 33 2.07 -11.94 -11.19
CA ARG A 33 2.71 -10.89 -11.97
C ARG A 33 1.73 -9.90 -12.61
N VAL A 34 0.68 -10.43 -13.22
CA VAL A 34 -0.38 -9.62 -13.86
C VAL A 34 -1.10 -8.79 -12.81
N ILE A 35 -1.42 -9.41 -11.67
CA ILE A 35 -2.07 -8.78 -10.54
C ILE A 35 -1.22 -7.65 -9.96
N HIS A 36 0.08 -7.88 -9.72
CA HIS A 36 0.98 -6.85 -9.16
C HIS A 36 1.14 -5.66 -10.10
N HIS A 37 1.29 -5.89 -11.41
CA HIS A 37 1.30 -4.79 -12.38
C HIS A 37 -0.02 -4.01 -12.34
N PHE A 38 -1.16 -4.70 -12.36
CA PHE A 38 -2.48 -4.07 -12.32
C PHE A 38 -2.68 -3.22 -11.07
N THR A 39 -2.38 -3.77 -9.91
CA THR A 39 -2.42 -3.08 -8.61
C THR A 39 -1.49 -1.88 -8.60
N ALA A 40 -0.24 -2.05 -9.03
CA ALA A 40 0.72 -0.97 -9.10
C ALA A 40 0.18 0.19 -9.94
N GLY A 41 -0.44 -0.11 -11.09
CA GLY A 41 -1.12 0.89 -11.92
C GLY A 41 -2.21 1.66 -11.17
N ILE A 42 -3.06 0.97 -10.42
CA ILE A 42 -4.13 1.57 -9.61
C ILE A 42 -3.54 2.50 -8.54
N VAL A 43 -2.56 2.03 -7.76
CA VAL A 43 -1.97 2.82 -6.68
C VAL A 43 -1.23 4.03 -7.22
N PHE A 44 -0.51 3.89 -8.34
CA PHE A 44 0.11 5.01 -9.06
C PHE A 44 -0.91 6.05 -9.51
N ALA A 45 -2.06 5.62 -10.05
CA ALA A 45 -3.13 6.54 -10.43
C ALA A 45 -3.67 7.29 -9.21
N ALA A 46 -3.94 6.59 -8.09
CA ALA A 46 -4.46 7.22 -6.87
C ALA A 46 -3.49 8.27 -6.33
N ALA A 47 -2.19 7.95 -6.31
CA ALA A 47 -1.14 8.88 -5.92
C ALA A 47 -1.07 10.10 -6.86
N ALA A 48 -1.21 9.88 -8.17
CA ALA A 48 -1.10 10.91 -9.19
C ALA A 48 -2.30 11.87 -9.24
N THR A 49 -3.50 11.41 -8.89
CA THR A 49 -4.72 12.24 -8.98
C THR A 49 -5.21 12.76 -7.65
N GLU A 50 -4.96 12.07 -6.54
CA GLU A 50 -5.48 12.50 -5.25
C GLU A 50 -4.43 13.22 -4.40
N ILE A 51 -3.16 12.77 -4.41
CA ILE A 51 -2.14 13.36 -3.55
C ILE A 51 -1.34 14.44 -4.30
N LEU A 52 -0.88 14.13 -5.51
CA LEU A 52 0.03 15.02 -6.24
C LEU A 52 -0.58 16.40 -6.58
N PRO A 53 -1.86 16.53 -6.99
CA PRO A 53 -2.43 17.84 -7.33
C PRO A 53 -2.51 18.77 -6.11
N ASP A 54 -2.87 18.23 -4.94
CA ASP A 54 -2.92 18.98 -3.68
C ASP A 54 -1.54 19.53 -3.30
N LEU A 55 -0.48 18.74 -3.49
CA LEU A 55 0.89 19.18 -3.18
C LEU A 55 1.37 20.33 -4.08
N LYS A 56 0.96 20.35 -5.35
CA LYS A 56 1.39 21.39 -6.31
C LYS A 56 0.87 22.79 -5.98
N GLN A 57 -0.20 22.87 -5.20
CA GLN A 57 -0.83 24.14 -4.83
C GLN A 57 -0.32 24.69 -3.48
N GLN A 58 0.52 23.92 -2.78
CA GLN A 58 0.92 24.18 -1.40
C GLN A 58 2.39 24.59 -1.28
N SER A 59 2.88 24.76 -0.05
CA SER A 59 4.25 25.20 0.24
C SER A 59 5.30 24.25 -0.36
N PRO A 60 6.17 24.72 -1.27
CA PRO A 60 7.24 23.90 -1.84
C PRO A 60 8.22 23.37 -0.79
N VAL A 61 8.43 24.12 0.29
CA VAL A 61 9.32 23.73 1.39
C VAL A 61 8.72 22.56 2.18
N ALA A 62 7.40 22.58 2.44
CA ALA A 62 6.72 21.46 3.09
C ALA A 62 6.82 20.19 2.22
N VAL A 63 6.59 20.32 0.92
CA VAL A 63 6.71 19.22 -0.04
C VAL A 63 8.12 18.64 -0.05
N LEU A 64 9.15 19.50 -0.11
CA LEU A 64 10.55 19.06 -0.10
C LEU A 64 10.90 18.31 1.19
N LEU A 65 10.56 18.86 2.35
CA LEU A 65 10.88 18.25 3.64
C LEU A 65 10.15 16.93 3.84
N GLY A 66 8.84 16.90 3.54
CA GLY A 66 8.02 15.70 3.60
C GLY A 66 8.51 14.60 2.66
N GLY A 67 8.72 14.95 1.39
CA GLY A 67 9.19 14.01 0.38
C GLY A 67 10.60 13.49 0.69
N ALA A 68 11.54 14.35 1.11
CA ALA A 68 12.87 13.92 1.51
C ALA A 68 12.84 13.00 2.74
N ALA A 69 12.01 13.31 3.75
CA ALA A 69 11.81 12.43 4.89
C ALA A 69 11.22 11.07 4.47
N GLY A 70 10.29 11.06 3.51
CA GLY A 70 9.73 9.85 2.92
C GLY A 70 10.82 8.99 2.29
N VAL A 71 11.63 9.55 1.38
CA VAL A 71 12.74 8.82 0.74
C VAL A 71 13.70 8.27 1.79
N LEU A 72 14.13 9.10 2.74
CA LEU A 72 15.10 8.70 3.77
C LEU A 72 14.56 7.56 4.65
N LEU A 73 13.29 7.64 5.05
CA LEU A 73 12.66 6.59 5.83
C LEU A 73 12.58 5.28 5.02
N MET A 74 12.11 5.34 3.77
CA MET A 74 11.95 4.14 2.95
C MET A 74 13.31 3.47 2.64
N LEU A 75 14.35 4.26 2.37
CA LEU A 75 15.70 3.73 2.21
C LEU A 75 16.25 3.12 3.52
N LEU A 76 15.91 3.69 4.68
CA LEU A 76 16.27 3.12 5.97
C LEU A 76 15.55 1.80 6.21
N VAL A 77 14.24 1.75 5.95
CA VAL A 77 13.43 0.52 6.05
C VAL A 77 14.02 -0.57 5.19
N ARG A 78 14.31 -0.29 3.91
CA ARG A 78 14.96 -1.26 3.00
C ARG A 78 16.29 -1.76 3.55
N ARG A 79 17.18 -0.86 4.00
CA ARG A 79 18.48 -1.26 4.55
C ARG A 79 18.38 -2.11 5.81
N LEU A 80 17.35 -1.89 6.63
CA LEU A 80 17.10 -2.71 7.82
C LEU A 80 16.49 -4.07 7.43
N GLY A 81 15.60 -4.09 6.44
CA GLY A 81 15.00 -5.30 5.87
C GLY A 81 16.06 -6.23 5.26
N GLU A 82 16.97 -5.69 4.45
CA GLU A 82 18.07 -6.45 3.82
C GLU A 82 19.00 -7.12 4.86
N LYS A 83 19.16 -6.51 6.05
CA LYS A 83 19.96 -7.07 7.15
C LYS A 83 19.23 -8.15 7.94
N ALA A 84 17.91 -8.06 8.02
CA ALA A 84 17.07 -9.04 8.69
C ALA A 84 16.77 -10.20 7.73
N GLN A 85 17.72 -11.11 7.51
CA GLN A 85 17.45 -12.27 6.67
C GLN A 85 16.47 -13.25 7.36
N GLY A 86 15.60 -13.89 6.57
CA GLY A 86 14.71 -14.96 7.03
C GLY A 86 13.29 -14.51 7.42
N PRO A 87 12.53 -15.37 8.12
CA PRO A 87 11.10 -15.16 8.37
C PRO A 87 10.76 -13.86 9.12
N VAL A 88 11.65 -13.43 10.02
CA VAL A 88 11.44 -12.22 10.83
C VAL A 88 11.55 -10.96 9.97
N GLY A 89 12.53 -10.89 9.06
CA GLY A 89 12.66 -9.74 8.16
C GLY A 89 11.55 -9.67 7.14
N PHE A 90 11.10 -10.82 6.62
CA PHE A 90 9.92 -10.87 5.75
C PHE A 90 8.67 -10.30 6.45
N ILE A 91 8.35 -10.80 7.66
CA ILE A 91 7.21 -10.30 8.44
C ILE A 91 7.37 -8.81 8.78
N ALA A 92 8.59 -8.37 9.09
CA ALA A 92 8.87 -6.97 9.39
C ALA A 92 8.69 -6.07 8.15
N ALA A 93 9.17 -6.47 6.98
CA ALA A 93 9.02 -5.71 5.74
C ALA A 93 7.54 -5.53 5.39
N VAL A 94 6.80 -6.65 5.30
CA VAL A 94 5.34 -6.63 5.06
C VAL A 94 4.60 -5.83 6.14
N GLY A 95 5.04 -5.92 7.40
CA GLY A 95 4.44 -5.15 8.48
C GLY A 95 4.66 -3.65 8.35
N VAL A 96 5.83 -3.23 7.89
CA VAL A 96 6.14 -1.81 7.66
C VAL A 96 5.36 -1.27 6.47
N ASP A 97 5.27 -2.03 5.38
CA ASP A 97 4.45 -1.73 4.20
C ASP A 97 2.99 -1.44 4.60
N ILE A 98 2.32 -2.43 5.20
CA ILE A 98 0.92 -2.32 5.66
C ILE A 98 0.72 -1.19 6.68
N PHE A 99 1.70 -0.96 7.55
CA PHE A 99 1.64 0.16 8.50
C PHE A 99 1.71 1.52 7.81
N ILE A 100 2.60 1.66 6.82
CA ILE A 100 2.76 2.89 6.04
C ILE A 100 1.52 3.13 5.20
N ASP A 101 0.96 2.11 4.54
CA ASP A 101 -0.33 2.21 3.84
C ASP A 101 -1.43 2.76 4.72
N GLY A 102 -1.56 2.20 5.93
CA GLY A 102 -2.49 2.70 6.95
C GLY A 102 -2.23 4.16 7.28
N LEU A 103 -0.97 4.52 7.56
CA LEU A 103 -0.56 5.88 7.90
C LEU A 103 -0.94 6.87 6.79
N VAL A 104 -0.60 6.55 5.53
CA VAL A 104 -0.90 7.38 4.37
C VAL A 104 -2.40 7.50 4.15
N LEU A 105 -3.15 6.42 4.32
CA LEU A 105 -4.61 6.46 4.25
C LEU A 105 -5.22 7.40 5.31
N GLY A 106 -4.71 7.36 6.54
CA GLY A 106 -5.12 8.28 7.61
C GLY A 106 -4.83 9.74 7.27
N ILE A 107 -3.65 10.02 6.69
CA ILE A 107 -3.25 11.35 6.23
C ILE A 107 -4.11 11.80 5.04
N ALA A 108 -4.46 10.91 4.12
CA ALA A 108 -5.31 11.23 2.98
C ALA A 108 -6.73 11.63 3.41
N PHE A 109 -7.33 10.93 4.37
CA PHE A 109 -8.61 11.35 4.95
C PHE A 109 -8.52 12.68 5.71
N ALA A 110 -7.34 13.02 6.26
CA ALA A 110 -7.08 14.33 6.85
C ALA A 110 -7.01 15.45 5.79
N ALA A 111 -6.59 15.13 4.56
CA ALA A 111 -6.57 16.05 3.43
C ALA A 111 -7.95 16.23 2.78
N GLY A 112 -8.69 15.13 2.61
CA GLY A 112 -10.02 15.16 2.04
C GLY A 112 -10.71 13.81 2.00
N ALA A 113 -12.04 13.82 2.05
CA ALA A 113 -12.82 12.57 2.00
C ALA A 113 -12.69 11.85 0.65
N LYS A 114 -12.64 12.59 -0.47
CA LYS A 114 -12.46 12.02 -1.81
C LYS A 114 -11.12 11.27 -1.91
N ALA A 115 -10.02 11.93 -1.55
CA ALA A 115 -8.68 11.34 -1.53
C ALA A 115 -8.63 10.09 -0.66
N GLY A 116 -9.18 10.14 0.57
CA GLY A 116 -9.25 8.98 1.45
C GLY A 116 -10.06 7.82 0.88
N LEU A 117 -11.19 8.08 0.21
CA LEU A 117 -12.03 7.03 -0.38
C LEU A 117 -11.35 6.36 -1.57
N LEU A 118 -10.76 7.13 -2.49
CA LEU A 118 -10.08 6.58 -3.66
C LEU A 118 -8.82 5.81 -3.28
N LEU A 119 -8.05 6.30 -2.29
CA LEU A 119 -6.94 5.53 -1.71
C LEU A 119 -7.42 4.28 -0.97
N THR A 120 -8.54 4.33 -0.26
CA THR A 120 -9.12 3.11 0.35
C THR A 120 -9.39 2.06 -0.73
N LEU A 121 -9.93 2.47 -1.87
CA LEU A 121 -10.23 1.59 -2.99
C LEU A 121 -8.96 0.98 -3.59
N ALA A 122 -7.93 1.81 -3.84
CA ALA A 122 -6.64 1.38 -4.33
C ALA A 122 -5.95 0.39 -3.37
N LEU A 123 -5.80 0.80 -2.11
CA LEU A 123 -5.16 -0.01 -1.07
C LEU A 123 -5.93 -1.30 -0.81
N THR A 124 -7.26 -1.30 -0.90
CA THR A 124 -8.07 -2.52 -0.72
C THR A 124 -7.70 -3.58 -1.74
N LEU A 125 -7.50 -3.19 -3.00
CA LEU A 125 -7.06 -4.13 -4.04
C LEU A 125 -5.63 -4.57 -3.79
N GLU A 126 -4.74 -3.64 -3.46
CA GLU A 126 -3.35 -3.93 -3.15
C GLU A 126 -3.17 -4.95 -2.05
N VAL A 127 -3.72 -4.68 -0.87
CA VAL A 127 -3.50 -5.56 0.28
C VAL A 127 -4.29 -6.86 0.19
N LEU A 128 -5.34 -6.93 -0.64
CA LEU A 128 -6.02 -8.19 -0.99
C LEU A 128 -5.05 -9.13 -1.71
N PHE A 129 -4.33 -8.59 -2.69
CA PHE A 129 -3.37 -9.36 -3.47
C PHE A 129 -2.10 -9.66 -2.67
N LEU A 130 -1.67 -8.76 -1.80
CA LEU A 130 -0.64 -9.04 -0.79
C LEU A 130 -1.05 -10.22 0.10
N GLY A 131 -2.29 -10.27 0.59
CA GLY A 131 -2.81 -11.40 1.35
C GLY A 131 -2.74 -12.73 0.57
N LEU A 132 -3.02 -12.68 -0.75
CA LEU A 132 -2.92 -13.84 -1.64
C LEU A 132 -1.47 -14.31 -1.84
N SER A 133 -0.49 -13.41 -1.90
CA SER A 133 0.93 -13.75 -2.10
C SER A 133 1.58 -14.29 -0.82
N ILE A 134 1.49 -13.56 0.29
CA ILE A 134 2.33 -13.81 1.48
C ILE A 134 1.89 -15.00 2.33
N VAL A 135 0.60 -15.41 2.26
CA VAL A 135 0.10 -16.53 3.08
C VAL A 135 0.83 -17.84 2.77
N GLY A 136 1.35 -17.93 1.54
CA GLY A 136 2.12 -19.06 1.10
C GLY A 136 3.39 -19.21 1.93
N ASP A 137 4.19 -18.15 1.93
CA ASP A 137 5.49 -18.08 2.59
C ASP A 137 5.35 -18.14 4.11
N LEU A 138 4.36 -17.44 4.68
CA LEU A 138 4.08 -17.50 6.12
C LEU A 138 3.72 -18.91 6.58
N LYS A 139 2.99 -19.68 5.77
CA LYS A 139 2.70 -21.08 6.09
C LYS A 139 3.97 -21.93 6.03
N ASP A 140 4.85 -21.66 5.07
CA ASP A 140 6.08 -22.42 4.88
C ASP A 140 7.11 -22.08 6.00
N PHE A 141 7.12 -20.85 6.51
CA PHE A 141 7.91 -20.44 7.67
C PHE A 141 7.34 -20.90 9.03
N LEU A 142 6.02 -20.79 9.24
CA LEU A 142 5.38 -21.02 10.54
C LEU A 142 4.86 -22.45 10.73
N GLY A 143 4.84 -23.25 9.65
CA GLY A 143 4.51 -24.67 9.60
C GLY A 143 3.02 -25.02 9.71
N ARG A 144 2.17 -24.10 10.18
CA ARG A 144 0.73 -24.36 10.39
C ARG A 144 -0.12 -23.28 9.75
N ARG A 145 -1.18 -23.69 9.01
CA ARG A 145 -2.17 -22.78 8.39
C ARG A 145 -2.76 -21.78 9.38
N LEU A 146 -3.07 -22.23 10.59
CA LEU A 146 -3.62 -21.36 11.64
C LEU A 146 -2.63 -20.29 12.11
N ARG A 147 -1.33 -20.60 12.17
CA ARG A 147 -0.31 -19.62 12.55
C ARG A 147 -0.08 -18.59 11.44
N ALA A 148 -0.08 -19.04 10.19
CA ALA A 148 -0.03 -18.14 9.04
C ALA A 148 -1.22 -17.18 9.01
N MET A 149 -2.43 -17.71 9.22
CA MET A 149 -3.63 -16.87 9.30
C MET A 149 -3.60 -15.90 10.48
N ALA A 150 -3.16 -16.35 11.66
CA ALA A 150 -3.00 -15.46 12.82
C ALA A 150 -1.97 -14.35 12.57
N ALA A 151 -0.86 -14.66 11.88
CA ALA A 151 0.13 -13.67 11.49
C ALA A 151 -0.46 -12.64 10.50
N ILE A 152 -1.26 -13.09 9.53
CA ILE A 152 -1.93 -12.19 8.56
C ILE A 152 -2.94 -11.29 9.24
N VAL A 153 -3.75 -11.82 10.16
CA VAL A 153 -4.64 -10.99 10.96
C VAL A 153 -3.85 -9.96 11.77
N GLY A 154 -2.73 -10.37 12.39
CA GLY A 154 -1.84 -9.45 13.10
C GLY A 154 -1.27 -8.35 12.22
N LEU A 155 -0.82 -8.70 11.01
CA LEU A 155 -0.32 -7.76 10.01
C LEU A 155 -1.43 -6.82 9.53
N ALA A 156 -2.61 -7.34 9.20
CA ALA A 156 -3.76 -6.56 8.74
C ALA A 156 -4.26 -5.55 9.80
N LEU A 157 -3.99 -5.78 11.10
CA LEU A 157 -4.28 -4.80 12.15
C LEU A 157 -3.32 -3.60 12.14
N LEU A 158 -2.18 -3.68 11.46
CA LEU A 158 -1.26 -2.53 11.33
C LEU A 158 -1.87 -1.43 10.46
N LEU A 159 -2.75 -1.76 9.51
CA LEU A 159 -3.51 -0.79 8.69
C LEU A 159 -4.37 0.17 9.54
N PRO A 160 -5.32 -0.30 10.37
CA PRO A 160 -6.11 0.60 11.21
C PRO A 160 -5.27 1.32 12.26
N ILE A 161 -4.18 0.71 12.74
CA ILE A 161 -3.24 1.38 13.65
C ILE A 161 -2.53 2.54 12.94
N GLY A 162 -2.01 2.32 11.73
CA GLY A 162 -1.42 3.35 10.89
C GLY A 162 -2.42 4.48 10.61
N GLY A 163 -3.65 4.13 10.19
CA GLY A 163 -4.69 5.12 9.91
C GLY A 163 -5.09 5.95 11.12
N LEU A 164 -5.14 5.32 12.30
CA LEU A 164 -5.37 6.02 13.56
C LEU A 164 -4.24 7.00 13.89
N LEU A 165 -2.99 6.62 13.63
CA LEU A 165 -1.81 7.47 13.87
C LEU A 165 -1.65 8.57 12.81
N GLY A 166 -2.17 8.39 11.60
CA GLY A 166 -2.17 9.38 10.54
C GLY A 166 -3.24 10.46 10.71
N ALA A 167 -4.39 10.12 11.32
CA ALA A 167 -5.52 11.04 11.47
C ALA A 167 -5.22 12.36 12.23
N PRO A 168 -4.41 12.39 13.30
CA PRO A 168 -4.08 13.62 14.04
C PRO A 168 -3.31 14.66 13.22
N VAL A 169 -2.72 14.29 12.08
CA VAL A 169 -2.00 15.22 11.19
C VAL A 169 -2.90 16.37 10.73
N ALA A 170 -4.21 16.14 10.60
CA ALA A 170 -5.20 17.17 10.30
C ALA A 170 -5.15 18.39 11.25
N MET A 171 -4.71 18.17 12.49
CA MET A 171 -4.71 19.18 13.56
C MET A 171 -3.42 20.00 13.61
N LEU A 172 -2.40 19.63 12.84
CA LEU A 172 -1.08 20.27 12.88
C LEU A 172 -0.99 21.53 11.99
N GLY A 173 -2.02 21.79 11.18
CA GLY A 173 -2.08 22.92 10.26
C GLY A 173 -1.55 22.58 8.86
N THR A 174 -1.78 23.50 7.91
CA THR A 174 -1.59 23.24 6.47
C THR A 174 -0.17 22.85 6.12
N PHE A 175 0.84 23.49 6.71
CA PHE A 175 2.24 23.18 6.42
C PHE A 175 2.58 21.72 6.73
N TRP A 176 2.21 21.25 7.92
CA TRP A 176 2.51 19.88 8.35
C TRP A 176 1.67 18.88 7.57
N LEU A 177 0.40 19.17 7.31
CA LEU A 177 -0.44 18.33 6.46
C LEU A 177 0.18 18.14 5.06
N THR A 178 0.66 19.21 4.42
CA THR A 178 1.38 19.13 3.14
C THR A 178 2.65 18.30 3.25
N ALA A 179 3.43 18.46 4.32
CA ALA A 179 4.65 17.67 4.52
C ALA A 179 4.33 16.17 4.70
N PHE A 180 3.33 15.82 5.50
CA PHE A 180 2.91 14.44 5.70
C PHE A 180 2.27 13.82 4.45
N LEU A 181 1.53 14.59 3.65
CA LEU A 181 1.03 14.15 2.35
C LEU A 181 2.18 13.89 1.37
N ALA A 182 3.18 14.78 1.32
CA ALA A 182 4.36 14.58 0.47
C ALA A 182 5.18 13.38 0.91
N PHE A 183 5.32 13.17 2.21
CA PHE A 183 5.88 11.95 2.79
C PHE A 183 5.11 10.71 2.31
N GLY A 184 3.77 10.73 2.45
CA GLY A 184 2.93 9.60 2.08
C GLY A 184 2.94 9.29 0.58
N LEU A 185 2.93 10.32 -0.26
CA LEU A 185 3.10 10.18 -1.71
C LEU A 185 4.40 9.44 -2.04
N ILE A 186 5.53 9.90 -1.49
CA ILE A 186 6.82 9.28 -1.75
C ILE A 186 6.89 7.86 -1.20
N ALA A 187 6.32 7.63 -0.02
CA ALA A 187 6.29 6.31 0.59
C ALA A 187 5.51 5.32 -0.28
N LEU A 188 4.29 5.67 -0.74
CA LEU A 188 3.51 4.83 -1.66
C LEU A 188 4.24 4.59 -2.98
N LEU A 189 4.80 5.63 -3.60
CA LEU A 189 5.55 5.47 -4.85
C LEU A 189 6.76 4.54 -4.67
N TYR A 190 7.43 4.62 -3.53
CA TYR A 190 8.53 3.72 -3.21
C TYR A 190 8.05 2.28 -3.04
N LEU A 191 7.02 2.03 -2.20
CA LEU A 191 6.46 0.70 -1.96
C LEU A 191 6.05 0.03 -3.26
N VAL A 192 5.27 0.73 -4.09
CA VAL A 192 4.83 0.18 -5.37
C VAL A 192 6.00 -0.09 -6.32
N THR A 193 7.02 0.76 -6.33
CA THR A 193 8.16 0.61 -7.25
C THR A 193 9.13 -0.48 -6.82
N GLU A 194 9.49 -0.53 -5.53
CA GLU A 194 10.53 -1.41 -5.01
C GLU A 194 9.99 -2.72 -4.43
N GLU A 195 8.70 -2.79 -4.11
CA GLU A 195 8.05 -4.01 -3.60
C GLU A 195 7.19 -4.63 -4.71
N LEU A 196 6.05 -4.01 -5.06
CA LEU A 196 5.11 -4.62 -6.01
C LEU A 196 5.69 -4.87 -7.40
N LEU A 197 6.32 -3.85 -8.01
CA LEU A 197 6.87 -3.99 -9.36
C LEU A 197 8.10 -4.90 -9.39
N VAL A 198 8.96 -4.86 -8.37
CA VAL A 198 10.11 -5.77 -8.28
C VAL A 198 9.63 -7.22 -8.15
N GLU A 199 8.68 -7.49 -7.25
CA GLU A 199 8.11 -8.83 -7.06
C GLU A 199 7.43 -9.34 -8.35
N ALA A 200 6.76 -8.46 -9.10
CA ALA A 200 6.19 -8.80 -10.40
C ALA A 200 7.27 -9.26 -11.41
N HIS A 201 8.47 -8.70 -11.37
CA HIS A 201 9.56 -9.11 -12.26
C HIS A 201 10.27 -10.38 -11.77
N GLU A 202 10.27 -10.66 -10.46
CA GLU A 202 10.83 -11.89 -9.90
C GLU A 202 10.00 -13.13 -10.29
N GLY A 203 8.70 -12.98 -10.52
CA GLY A 203 7.79 -14.07 -10.94
C GLY A 203 8.08 -14.69 -12.32
N GLY A 204 9.12 -14.26 -13.02
CA GLY A 204 9.65 -14.84 -14.26
C GLY A 204 9.64 -13.86 -15.45
N LYS A 205 9.81 -14.36 -16.68
CA LYS A 205 9.93 -13.50 -17.87
C LYS A 205 8.75 -12.55 -18.06
N GLU A 206 9.07 -11.28 -18.17
CA GLU A 206 8.11 -10.21 -18.37
C GLU A 206 7.40 -10.34 -19.71
N THR A 207 6.09 -10.09 -19.71
CA THR A 207 5.24 -10.22 -20.92
C THR A 207 4.59 -8.89 -21.21
N ALA A 208 4.45 -8.55 -22.49
CA ALA A 208 3.76 -7.33 -22.91
C ALA A 208 2.34 -7.22 -22.32
N PHE A 209 1.67 -8.36 -22.08
CA PHE A 209 0.37 -8.39 -21.42
C PHE A 209 0.44 -7.97 -19.95
N ALA A 210 1.39 -8.50 -19.16
CA ALA A 210 1.57 -8.09 -17.77
C ALA A 210 1.90 -6.60 -17.65
N THR A 211 2.80 -6.10 -18.50
CA THR A 211 3.10 -4.65 -18.56
C THR A 211 1.87 -3.82 -18.95
N ALA A 212 1.06 -4.27 -19.91
CA ALA A 212 -0.18 -3.59 -20.29
C ALA A 212 -1.19 -3.50 -19.14
N MET A 213 -1.17 -4.47 -18.22
CA MET A 213 -2.07 -4.49 -17.07
C MET A 213 -1.78 -3.38 -16.06
N PHE A 214 -0.53 -2.90 -15.96
CA PHE A 214 -0.23 -1.66 -15.24
C PHE A 214 -1.02 -0.47 -15.79
N PHE A 215 -0.94 -0.26 -17.10
CA PHE A 215 -1.68 0.83 -17.73
C PHE A 215 -3.20 0.61 -17.65
N ALA A 216 -3.67 -0.63 -17.73
CA ALA A 216 -5.09 -0.95 -17.55
C ALA A 216 -5.58 -0.58 -16.14
N GLY A 217 -4.81 -0.90 -15.09
CA GLY A 217 -5.11 -0.51 -13.71
C GLY A 217 -5.12 1.00 -13.53
N PHE A 218 -4.09 1.67 -14.07
CA PHE A 218 -3.98 3.13 -14.04
C PHE A 218 -5.18 3.82 -14.72
N LEU A 219 -5.52 3.41 -15.95
CA LEU A 219 -6.65 3.95 -16.71
C LEU A 219 -7.99 3.63 -16.04
N LEU A 220 -8.16 2.43 -15.47
CA LEU A 220 -9.37 2.06 -14.77
C LEU A 220 -9.64 2.99 -13.60
N LEU A 221 -8.62 3.28 -12.78
CA LEU A 221 -8.82 4.18 -11.64
C LEU A 221 -9.12 5.61 -12.10
N LEU A 222 -8.45 6.11 -13.15
CA LEU A 222 -8.79 7.42 -13.73
C LEU A 222 -10.25 7.51 -14.16
N LEU A 223 -10.77 6.48 -14.84
CA LEU A 223 -12.17 6.44 -15.26
C LEU A 223 -13.13 6.34 -14.07
N LEU A 224 -12.75 5.59 -13.03
CA LEU A 224 -13.54 5.51 -11.78
C LEU A 224 -13.57 6.85 -11.06
N GLU A 225 -12.46 7.58 -11.03
CA GLU A 225 -12.40 8.91 -10.45
C GLU A 225 -13.32 9.89 -11.21
N GLU A 226 -13.24 9.91 -12.54
CA GLU A 226 -14.07 10.79 -13.37
C GLU A 226 -15.58 10.47 -13.23
N GLY A 227 -15.93 9.20 -13.03
CA GLY A 227 -17.32 8.80 -12.76
C GLY A 227 -17.81 9.02 -11.32
N LEU A 228 -16.91 9.23 -10.37
CA LEU A 228 -17.21 9.54 -8.96
C LEU A 228 -17.20 11.05 -8.66
N GLY A 229 -16.69 11.87 -9.59
CA GLY A 229 -16.71 13.34 -9.55
C GLY A 229 -17.99 13.94 -10.14
#